data_AF-A0A914L1S4-F1
#
_entry.id   AF-A0A914L1S4-F1
#
_cell.length_a   1.000
_cell.length_b   1.000
_cell.length_c   1.000
_cell.angle_alpha   90.00
_cell.angle_beta   90.00
_cell.angle_gamma   90.00
#
_symmetry.space_group_name_H-M   'P 1'
#
loop_
_entity.id
_entity.type
_entity.pdbx_description
1 polymer ?
#
loop_
_entity_poly.entity_id
_entity_poly.type
_entity_poly.pdbx_seq_one_letter_code
_entity_poly.pdbx_strand_id
1 'polypeptide(L)' 'MGKTSDIWKYFSKSNSENSAKCLICDKNLACNKGSTKGLWDHFKSMHEKEYCQFMNQEEVIMNQV' A
#
# COMPACT_ATOMS: atom_id res chain seq x y z
N MET A 1 -4.50 -14.89 -5.89
CA MET A 1 -3.47 -14.32 -4.99
C MET A 1 -3.14 -12.91 -5.49
N GLY A 2 -3.05 -11.80 -4.76
CA GLY A 2 -3.26 -11.44 -3.36
C GLY A 2 -2.97 -9.93 -3.23
N LYS A 3 -3.95 -9.06 -3.56
CA LYS A 3 -3.81 -7.59 -3.67
C LYS A 3 -3.31 -6.88 -2.39
N THR A 4 -3.39 -7.55 -1.24
CA THR A 4 -2.97 -7.02 0.07
C THR A 4 -1.48 -7.20 0.35
N SER A 5 -0.78 -8.05 -0.40
CA SER A 5 0.66 -8.26 -0.23
C SER A 5 1.50 -7.21 -0.94
N ASP A 6 1.02 -6.66 -2.06
CA ASP A 6 1.78 -5.71 -2.88
C ASP A 6 1.85 -4.29 -2.32
N ILE A 7 0.84 -3.84 -1.55
CA ILE A 7 0.90 -2.52 -0.91
C ILE A 7 2.10 -2.40 0.04
N TRP A 8 2.56 -3.50 0.65
CA TRP A 8 3.73 -3.50 1.52
C TRP A 8 5.05 -3.17 0.80
N LYS A 9 5.07 -3.05 -0.54
CA LYS A 9 6.21 -2.45 -1.27
C LYS A 9 6.38 -0.96 -0.95
N TYR A 10 5.31 -0.29 -0.54
CA TYR A 10 5.28 1.14 -0.22
C TYR A 10 5.26 1.40 1.30
N PHE A 11 5.18 0.34 2.11
CA PHE A 11 5.10 0.45 3.57
C PHE A 11 5.99 -0.59 4.24
N SER A 12 6.82 -0.14 5.18
CA SER A 12 7.63 -1.03 6.01
C SER A 12 6.91 -1.37 7.32
N LYS A 13 6.82 -2.65 7.67
CA LYS A 13 6.26 -3.08 8.97
C LYS A 13 7.28 -2.86 10.07
N SER A 14 6.89 -2.15 11.12
CA SER A 14 7.61 -2.17 12.38
C SER A 14 7.17 -3.41 13.17
N ASN A 15 8.09 -4.36 13.37
CA ASN A 15 7.81 -5.60 14.13
C ASN A 15 7.47 -5.32 15.60
N SER A 16 7.87 -4.18 16.14
CA SER A 16 7.76 -3.89 17.57
C SER A 16 6.47 -3.19 17.99
N GLU A 17 5.81 -2.47 17.08
CA GLU A 17 4.79 -1.47 17.48
C GLU A 17 3.44 -1.61 16.78
N ASN A 18 3.19 -2.73 16.09
CA ASN A 18 1.96 -2.87 15.30
C ASN A 18 1.77 -1.67 14.37
N SER A 19 2.86 -1.15 13.80
CA SER A 19 2.85 0.08 13.04
C SER A 19 3.50 -0.14 11.67
N ALA A 20 3.08 0.67 10.71
CA ALA A 20 3.58 0.65 9.35
C ALA A 20 4.14 2.02 9.00
N LYS A 21 5.38 2.07 8.52
CA LYS A 21 6.02 3.29 8.05
C LYS A 21 5.80 3.42 6.55
N CYS A 22 5.20 4.51 6.09
CA CYS A 22 5.12 4.84 4.68
C CYS A 22 6.54 5.16 4.17
N LEU A 23 6.94 4.53 3.07
CA LEU A 23 8.26 4.75 2.45
C LEU A 23 8.29 5.96 1.52
N ILE A 24 7.13 6.55 1.21
CA ILE A 24 7.01 7.71 0.29
C ILE A 24 7.09 9.03 1.06
N CYS A 25 6.35 9.15 2.17
CA CYS A 25 6.33 10.35 3.02
C CYS A 25 6.98 10.17 4.40
N ASP A 26 7.60 9.02 4.66
CA ASP A 26 8.23 8.66 5.95
C ASP A 26 7.27 8.63 7.17
N LYS A 27 5.95 8.74 6.94
CA LYS A 27 4.94 8.83 8.00
C LYS A 27 4.68 7.47 8.66
N ASN A 28 4.60 7.46 9.99
CA ASN A 28 4.28 6.26 10.75
C ASN A 28 2.76 6.13 10.97
N LEU A 29 2.21 4.96 10.65
CA LEU A 29 0.78 4.64 10.70
C LEU A 29 0.54 3.53 11.72
N ALA A 30 -0.40 3.73 12.63
CA ALA A 30 -0.81 2.69 13.56
C ALA A 30 -1.62 1.61 12.82
N CYS A 31 -1.13 0.38 12.83
CA CYS A 31 -1.76 -0.79 12.24
C CYS A 31 -2.43 -1.64 13.32
N ASN A 32 -3.71 -1.37 13.56
CA ASN A 32 -4.48 -2.18 14.49
C ASN A 32 -4.67 -3.60 13.90
N LYS A 33 -4.07 -4.60 14.57
CA LYS A 33 -4.25 -6.05 14.38
C LYS A 33 -4.46 -6.51 12.92
N GLY A 34 -3.45 -6.33 12.08
CA GLY A 34 -3.38 -6.99 10.76
C GLY A 34 -4.27 -6.39 9.66
N SER A 35 -4.95 -5.27 9.89
CA SER A 35 -5.71 -4.57 8.85
C SER A 35 -4.82 -3.66 8.01
N THR A 36 -4.87 -3.82 6.68
CA THR A 36 -4.22 -2.93 5.71
C THR A 36 -5.06 -1.73 5.32
N LYS A 37 -6.32 -1.63 5.80
CA LYS A 37 -7.26 -0.56 5.42
C LYS A 37 -6.73 0.85 5.72
N GLY A 38 -6.02 1.04 6.83
CA GLY A 38 -5.39 2.32 7.16
C GLY A 38 -4.26 2.71 6.20
N LEU A 39 -3.52 1.73 5.66
CA LEU A 39 -2.50 1.96 4.65
C LEU A 39 -3.14 2.39 3.34
N TRP A 40 -4.23 1.71 2.93
CA TRP A 40 -4.96 2.05 1.72
C TRP A 40 -5.55 3.45 1.76
N ASP A 41 -6.17 3.83 2.88
CA ASP A 41 -6.73 5.17 3.06
C ASP A 41 -5.63 6.24 3.00
N HIS A 42 -4.54 6.03 3.72
CA HIS A 42 -3.37 6.88 3.66
C HIS A 42 -2.78 6.97 2.24
N PHE A 43 -2.63 5.84 1.56
CA PHE A 43 -2.06 5.78 0.22
C PHE A 43 -2.95 6.50 -0.79
N LYS A 44 -4.27 6.31 -0.72
CA LYS A 44 -5.23 6.99 -1.59
C LYS A 44 -5.28 8.50 -1.34
N SER A 45 -5.30 8.93 -0.07
CA SER A 45 -5.48 10.34 0.26
C SER A 45 -4.20 11.16 0.19
N MET A 46 -3.05 10.60 0.56
CA MET A 46 -1.77 11.33 0.61
C MET A 46 -0.91 11.09 -0.63
N HIS A 47 -1.12 9.96 -1.31
CA HIS A 47 -0.32 9.50 -2.44
C HIS A 47 -1.21 9.13 -3.62
N GLU A 48 -2.21 9.96 -3.94
CA GLU A 48 -3.22 9.68 -4.97
C GLU A 48 -2.60 9.28 -6.31
N LYS A 49 -1.51 9.94 -6.72
CA LYS A 49 -0.79 9.65 -7.97
C LYS A 49 -0.17 8.25 -7.94
N GLU A 50 0.53 7.91 -6.87
CA GLU A 50 1.16 6.59 -6.70
C GLU A 50 0.11 5.50 -6.52
N TYR A 51 -1.00 5.80 -5.83
CA TYR A 51 -2.17 4.93 -5.71
C TYR A 51 -2.81 4.68 -7.08
N CYS A 52 -3.00 5.73 -7.89
CA CYS A 52 -3.51 5.62 -9.24
C CYS A 52 -2.58 4.75 -10.09
N GLN A 53 -1.27 4.98 -10.05
CA GLN A 53 -0.29 4.15 -10.76
C GLN A 53 -0.32 2.68 -10.29
N PHE A 54 -0.43 2.46 -8.98
CA PHE A 54 -0.54 1.12 -8.41
C PHE A 54 -1.79 0.39 -8.92
N MET A 55 -2.94 1.06 -8.96
CA MET A 55 -4.20 0.49 -9.46
C MET A 55 -4.19 0.28 -10.98
N ASN A 56 -3.46 1.11 -11.73
CA ASN A 56 -3.34 1.02 -13.19
C ASN A 56 -2.30 -0.02 -13.67
N GLN A 57 -1.55 -0.68 -12.77
CA GLN A 57 -0.70 -1.81 -13.16
C GLN A 57 -1.49 -3.08 -13.62
N GLU A 58 -2.83 -3.05 -13.60
CA GLU A 58 -3.69 -4.13 -14.14
C GLU A 58 -4.18 -3.91 -15.60
N GLU A 59 -3.71 -2.91 -16.36
CA GLU A 59 -4.08 -2.74 -17.80
C GLU A 59 -3.03 -3.26 -18.81
N VAL A 60 -1.87 -3.80 -18.38
CA VAL A 60 -0.84 -4.28 -19.34
C VAL A 60 -0.74 -5.81 -19.42
N ILE A 61 -1.61 -6.56 -18.74
CA ILE A 61 -1.64 -8.03 -18.84
C ILE A 61 -3.07 -8.53 -19.02
N MET A 62 -3.73 -8.15 -20.12
CA MET A 62 -4.82 -8.94 -20.76
C MET A 62 -5.06 -8.49 -22.22
N ASN A 63 -4.01 -8.41 -23.06
CA ASN A 63 -4.20 -8.54 -24.50
C ASN A 63 -2.95 -9.01 -25.26
N GLN A 64 -2.42 -10.18 -24.88
CA GLN A 64 -1.54 -10.95 -25.75
C GLN A 64 -2.12 -12.36 -25.95
N VAL A 65 -3.14 -12.45 -26.81
CA VAL A 65 -3.33 -13.53 -27.78
C VAL A 65 -4.21 -13.03 -28.93
#